data_AF-A0AA37TSP8-F1
#
_entry.id   AF-A0AA37TSP8-F1
#
_cell.length_a   1.000
_cell.length_b   1.000
_cell.length_c   1.000
_cell.angle_alpha   90.00
_cell.angle_beta   90.00
_cell.angle_gamma   90.00
#
_symmetry.space_group_name_H-M   'P 1'
#
loop_
_entity.id
_entity.type
_entity.pdbx_description
1 polymer ?
#
loop_
_entity_poly.entity_id
_entity_poly.type
_entity_poly.pdbx_seq_one_letter_code
_entity_poly.pdbx_strand_id
1 'polypeptide(L)'
;MEKMLTVIVLIGALVGCGGNNNTEKEQPLPPVMKPSGVSIETEHGNIIVNWEAHKGLSYDLYISTDKNFDFENYNSFENSEWIKNVSSPYRYTPQNLKEVYFIRLVAVDGERESEASEIEEVVARYEPNGAVVLDLADRLIWARCGIGQSWNELDNTCEGDLTLMTHVDAMKYLIATEGGWRLPTRDELMGLVYCPTGVPSYFLTEVEESCDSSDKDDWKIYEPVFPMVGSYSVYRTSTRWHVQGVNQLFFRQVGFLDGNSNISANEPVAVAVRLVKDNS
;
A
#
# COMPACT_ATOMS: atom_id res chain seq x y z
N MET A 1 38.14 -16.98 69.16
CA MET A 1 37.70 -17.40 67.81
C MET A 1 36.73 -16.34 67.32
N GLU A 2 36.93 -15.93 66.08
CA GLU A 2 36.27 -14.84 65.35
C GLU A 2 36.56 -13.40 65.84
N LYS A 3 37.28 -12.70 64.97
CA LYS A 3 37.81 -11.33 65.05
C LYS A 3 36.72 -10.37 64.53
N MET A 4 36.42 -9.28 65.26
CA MET A 4 36.89 -7.90 64.99
C MET A 4 36.13 -7.26 63.81
N LEU A 5 35.48 -6.09 63.94
CA LEU A 5 36.17 -4.82 64.03
C LEU A 5 35.28 -3.65 64.50
N THR A 6 35.93 -2.82 65.31
CA THR A 6 35.53 -1.54 65.89
C THR A 6 35.44 -0.42 64.85
N VAL A 7 34.45 0.46 65.01
CA VAL A 7 34.37 1.78 64.35
C VAL A 7 34.22 2.82 65.45
N ILE A 8 35.23 3.68 65.68
CA ILE A 8 35.02 5.06 66.18
C ILE A 8 36.11 6.00 65.61
N VAL A 9 35.59 6.91 64.78
CA VAL A 9 35.97 8.26 64.35
C VAL A 9 37.13 8.98 65.06
N LEU A 10 38.00 9.60 64.25
CA LEU A 10 38.71 10.83 64.62
C LEU A 10 38.53 11.89 63.52
N ILE A 11 38.09 13.08 63.93
CA ILE A 11 37.86 14.28 63.10
C ILE A 11 39.18 15.06 63.00
N GLY A 12 39.56 15.44 61.79
CA GLY A 12 40.59 16.45 61.52
C GLY A 12 40.12 17.36 60.39
N ALA A 13 39.89 18.63 60.70
CA ALA A 13 39.54 19.66 59.73
C ALA A 13 40.80 20.35 59.21
N LEU A 14 40.91 20.53 57.89
CA LEU A 14 41.77 21.54 57.26
C LEU A 14 41.07 22.14 56.03
N VAL A 15 41.29 23.43 55.87
CA VAL A 15 40.63 24.39 54.97
C VAL A 15 41.29 24.41 53.59
N GLY A 16 40.49 24.61 52.55
CA GLY A 16 40.87 25.41 51.38
C GLY A 16 41.10 24.65 50.07
N CYS A 17 40.24 24.89 49.08
CA CYS A 17 40.52 25.80 47.96
C CYS A 17 39.32 25.79 46.99
N GLY A 18 39.02 26.96 46.43
CA GLY A 18 37.92 27.15 45.50
C GLY A 18 38.09 26.32 44.24
N GLY A 19 37.05 25.57 43.90
CA GLY A 19 36.77 25.11 42.56
C GLY A 19 35.43 25.72 42.16
N ASN A 20 35.47 26.75 41.32
CA ASN A 20 34.30 27.29 40.68
C ASN A 20 33.77 26.23 39.71
N ASN A 21 32.94 25.31 40.20
CA ASN A 21 32.25 24.33 39.37
C ASN A 21 31.12 25.04 38.62
N ASN A 22 31.48 25.92 37.69
CA ASN A 22 30.65 26.20 36.53
C ASN A 22 30.76 24.97 35.62
N THR A 23 30.17 23.86 36.05
CA THR A 23 29.52 22.97 35.08
C THR A 23 28.37 23.79 34.52
N GLU A 24 28.64 24.59 33.49
CA GLU A 24 27.59 24.86 32.51
C GLU A 24 27.06 23.49 32.12
N LYS A 25 25.87 23.18 32.60
CA LYS A 25 25.14 22.01 32.11
C LYS A 25 24.92 22.32 30.64
N GLU A 26 25.73 21.71 29.79
CA GLU A 26 25.58 21.79 28.35
C GLU A 26 24.14 21.37 28.06
N GLN A 27 23.31 22.37 27.70
CA GLN A 27 21.90 22.15 27.50
C GLN A 27 21.79 21.28 26.25
N PRO A 28 21.11 20.12 26.31
CA PRO A 28 21.03 19.23 25.16
C PRO A 28 20.51 20.02 23.96
N LEU A 29 21.21 19.90 22.83
CA LEU A 29 20.84 20.57 21.59
C LEU A 29 19.37 20.26 21.27
N PRO A 30 18.61 21.22 20.71
CA PRO A 30 17.22 20.96 20.34
C PRO A 30 17.16 19.81 19.30
N PRO A 31 16.11 18.98 19.34
CA PRO A 31 15.91 17.92 18.36
C PRO A 31 15.81 18.50 16.96
N VAL A 32 16.28 17.74 15.96
CA VAL A 32 16.14 18.12 14.55
C VAL A 32 14.65 18.08 14.17
N MET A 33 14.23 19.04 13.35
CA MET A 33 12.85 19.19 12.91
C MET A 33 12.41 17.97 12.09
N LYS A 34 11.36 17.27 12.54
CA LYS A 34 10.72 16.18 11.77
C LYS A 34 10.20 16.72 10.42
N PRO A 35 10.34 15.98 9.31
CA PRO A 35 9.81 16.42 8.01
C PRO A 35 8.31 16.72 8.04
N SER A 36 7.90 17.78 7.35
CA SER A 36 6.50 18.22 7.20
C SER A 36 6.08 18.30 5.73
N GLY A 37 4.77 18.29 5.49
CA GLY A 37 4.21 18.35 4.15
C GLY A 37 4.57 17.16 3.26
N VAL A 38 4.90 16.01 3.87
CA VAL A 38 5.20 14.78 3.13
C VAL A 38 3.96 14.36 2.35
N SER A 39 4.11 14.16 1.05
CA SER A 39 3.05 13.67 0.17
C SER A 39 3.65 12.84 -0.96
N ILE A 40 2.90 11.84 -1.39
CA ILE A 40 3.30 10.92 -2.45
C ILE A 40 2.36 11.06 -3.63
N GLU A 41 2.95 11.13 -4.83
CA GLU A 41 2.24 11.06 -6.10
C GLU A 41 2.85 9.95 -6.95
N THR A 42 2.08 9.39 -7.89
CA THR A 42 2.58 8.43 -8.88
C THR A 42 2.48 9.00 -10.28
N GLU A 43 3.54 8.80 -11.06
CA GLU A 43 3.63 9.33 -12.43
C GLU A 43 4.46 8.39 -13.32
N HIS A 44 3.84 7.79 -14.34
CA HIS A 44 4.52 6.91 -15.30
C HIS A 44 5.29 5.77 -14.62
N GLY A 45 4.68 5.18 -13.59
CA GLY A 45 5.25 4.10 -12.79
C GLY A 45 6.33 4.56 -11.80
N ASN A 46 6.60 5.87 -11.69
CA ASN A 46 7.51 6.44 -10.70
C ASN A 46 6.73 6.89 -9.46
N ILE A 47 7.42 6.86 -8.32
CA ILE A 47 6.94 7.43 -7.06
C ILE A 47 7.61 8.79 -6.89
N ILE A 48 6.81 9.83 -6.68
CA ILE A 48 7.26 11.21 -6.47
C ILE A 48 7.00 11.58 -5.02
N VAL A 49 8.08 11.75 -4.26
CA VAL A 49 8.04 12.12 -2.85
C VAL A 49 8.23 13.62 -2.74
N ASN A 50 7.22 14.32 -2.23
CA ASN A 50 7.23 15.75 -1.98
C ASN A 50 7.28 16.02 -0.47
N TRP A 51 7.99 17.07 -0.06
CA TRP A 51 8.00 17.59 1.32
C TRP A 51 8.41 19.05 1.40
N GLU A 52 8.18 19.68 2.55
CA GLU A 52 8.65 21.04 2.85
C GLU A 52 10.13 21.02 3.29
N ALA A 53 11.02 21.50 2.42
CA ALA A 53 12.45 21.54 2.70
C ALA A 53 12.84 22.79 3.52
N HIS A 54 13.63 22.61 4.57
CA HIS A 54 14.14 23.68 5.41
C HIS A 54 15.62 23.97 5.16
N LYS A 55 15.98 25.25 5.20
CA LYS A 55 17.36 25.70 4.96
C LYS A 55 18.32 25.10 6.01
N GLY A 56 19.39 24.51 5.53
CA GLY A 56 20.45 23.94 6.38
C GLY A 56 20.22 22.48 6.76
N LEU A 57 19.10 21.88 6.35
CA LEU A 57 18.85 20.45 6.50
C LEU A 57 19.07 19.73 5.16
N SER A 58 19.62 18.53 5.24
CA SER A 58 19.51 17.52 4.18
C SER A 58 18.42 16.50 4.56
N TYR A 59 18.06 15.63 3.63
CA TYR A 59 17.02 14.64 3.85
C TYR A 59 17.48 13.29 3.33
N ASP A 60 17.16 12.25 4.08
CA ASP A 60 17.41 10.87 3.73
C ASP A 60 16.07 10.14 3.61
N LEU A 61 15.96 9.31 2.58
CA LEU A 61 14.76 8.55 2.27
C LEU A 61 15.02 7.06 2.55
N TYR A 62 14.07 6.43 3.23
CA TYR A 62 14.05 5.00 3.48
C TYR A 62 12.85 4.42 2.76
N ILE A 63 13.09 3.40 1.95
CA ILE A 63 12.06 2.69 1.17
C ILE A 63 12.17 1.21 1.49
N SER A 64 11.04 0.49 1.56
CA SER A 64 10.97 -0.96 1.74
C SER A 64 9.71 -1.52 1.09
N THR A 65 9.68 -2.82 0.81
CA THR A 65 8.43 -3.54 0.44
C THR A 65 7.81 -4.27 1.64
N ASP A 66 8.42 -4.19 2.82
CA ASP A 66 7.86 -4.67 4.08
C ASP A 66 7.16 -3.53 4.84
N LYS A 67 5.88 -3.69 5.19
CA LYS A 67 5.11 -2.68 5.94
C LYS A 67 5.61 -2.44 7.36
N ASN A 68 6.28 -3.42 7.93
CA ASN A 68 6.81 -3.36 9.29
C ASN A 68 8.28 -2.94 9.31
N PHE A 69 8.79 -2.39 8.20
CA PHE A 69 10.19 -2.01 8.14
C PHE A 69 10.54 -0.98 9.22
N ASP A 70 11.60 -1.28 9.95
CA ASP A 70 12.22 -0.38 10.89
C ASP A 70 13.34 0.37 10.18
N PHE A 71 13.19 1.69 10.04
CA PHE A 71 14.15 2.53 9.33
C PHE A 71 15.53 2.57 10.01
N GLU A 72 15.59 2.38 11.35
CA GLU A 72 16.87 2.29 12.07
C GLU A 72 17.65 1.02 11.70
N ASN A 73 16.92 -0.04 11.32
CA ASN A 73 17.46 -1.35 10.95
C ASN A 73 17.05 -1.75 9.53
N TYR A 74 16.93 -0.76 8.63
CA TYR A 74 16.29 -0.93 7.31
C TYR A 74 16.84 -2.12 6.54
N ASN A 75 18.15 -2.37 6.61
CA ASN A 75 18.86 -3.45 5.91
C ASN A 75 18.39 -4.88 6.24
N SER A 76 17.55 -5.05 7.25
CA SER A 76 17.00 -6.33 7.67
C SER A 76 15.65 -6.64 7.01
N PHE A 77 15.12 -5.72 6.21
CA PHE A 77 13.80 -5.81 5.58
C PHE A 77 13.90 -5.97 4.06
N GLU A 78 12.84 -6.53 3.48
CA GLU A 78 12.77 -6.87 2.07
C GLU A 78 12.86 -5.63 1.16
N ASN A 79 13.72 -5.73 0.14
CA ASN A 79 13.93 -4.69 -0.88
C ASN A 79 14.13 -3.29 -0.29
N SER A 80 14.82 -3.22 0.86
CA SER A 80 15.04 -1.98 1.58
C SER A 80 16.18 -1.15 1.01
N GLU A 81 15.96 0.16 0.93
CA GLU A 81 16.94 1.13 0.40
C GLU A 81 17.05 2.35 1.32
N TRP A 82 18.28 2.79 1.57
CA TRP A 82 18.60 4.07 2.22
C TRP A 82 19.25 5.01 1.21
N ILE A 83 18.51 6.04 0.83
CA ILE A 83 18.90 7.01 -0.18
C ILE A 83 19.22 8.33 0.50
N LYS A 84 20.49 8.72 0.48
CA LYS A 84 20.98 9.89 1.22
C LYS A 84 20.91 11.17 0.41
N ASN A 85 20.77 12.29 1.12
CA ASN A 85 20.86 13.65 0.57
C ASN A 85 19.90 13.90 -0.60
N VAL A 86 18.67 13.43 -0.47
CA VAL A 86 17.61 13.67 -1.45
C VAL A 86 17.07 15.10 -1.35
N SER A 87 16.45 15.57 -2.43
CA SER A 87 15.84 16.90 -2.53
C SER A 87 14.38 16.77 -2.95
N SER A 88 13.52 17.65 -2.43
CA SER A 88 12.09 17.70 -2.76
C SER A 88 11.87 18.41 -4.10
N PRO A 89 11.10 17.86 -5.06
CA PRO A 89 10.58 16.49 -5.07
C PRO A 89 11.66 15.46 -5.41
N TYR A 90 11.61 14.28 -4.78
CA TYR A 90 12.46 13.14 -5.12
C TYR A 90 11.69 12.14 -5.97
N ARG A 91 12.31 11.70 -7.08
CA ARG A 91 11.76 10.67 -7.96
C ARG A 91 12.42 9.34 -7.67
N TYR A 92 11.62 8.35 -7.27
CA TYR A 92 12.03 6.96 -7.17
C TYR A 92 11.40 6.15 -8.31
N THR A 93 12.19 5.25 -8.91
CA THR A 93 11.74 4.37 -9.99
C THR A 93 11.72 2.93 -9.48
N PRO A 94 10.54 2.41 -9.11
CA PRO A 94 10.32 1.01 -8.75
C PRO A 94 10.93 0.02 -9.75
N GLN A 95 11.58 -1.03 -9.24
CA GLN A 95 12.02 -2.16 -10.06
C GLN A 95 10.87 -3.10 -10.40
N ASN A 96 9.85 -3.19 -9.54
CA ASN A 96 8.68 -4.04 -9.71
C ASN A 96 7.41 -3.24 -9.42
N LEU A 97 6.59 -3.02 -10.45
CA LEU A 97 5.33 -2.28 -10.33
C LEU A 97 4.22 -3.08 -9.64
N LYS A 98 4.42 -4.36 -9.33
CA LYS A 98 3.47 -5.17 -8.56
C LYS A 98 3.73 -5.15 -7.05
N GLU A 99 4.77 -4.47 -6.59
CA GLU A 99 5.04 -4.29 -5.16
C GLU A 99 4.27 -3.12 -4.58
N VAL A 100 4.10 -3.17 -3.26
CA VAL A 100 3.73 -2.01 -2.43
C VAL A 100 5.00 -1.47 -1.81
N TYR A 101 5.17 -0.16 -1.85
CA TYR A 101 6.33 0.52 -1.26
C TYR A 101 5.91 1.29 -0.02
N PHE A 102 6.70 1.15 1.04
CA PHE A 102 6.56 1.85 2.30
C PHE A 102 7.72 2.83 2.45
N ILE A 103 7.40 4.11 2.65
CA ILE A 103 8.37 5.19 2.57
C ILE A 103 8.42 5.97 3.87
N ARG A 104 9.63 6.27 4.34
CA ARG A 104 9.91 7.22 5.42
C ARG A 104 10.95 8.25 4.99
N LEU A 105 10.77 9.46 5.51
CA LEU A 105 11.69 10.57 5.31
C LEU A 105 12.26 11.01 6.67
N VAL A 106 13.56 11.28 6.71
CA VAL A 106 14.27 11.79 7.90
C VAL A 106 15.00 13.08 7.51
N ALA A 107 14.95 14.11 8.35
CA ALA A 107 15.75 15.30 8.19
C ALA A 107 17.09 15.15 8.91
N VAL A 108 18.16 15.64 8.29
CA VAL A 108 19.54 15.49 8.76
C VAL A 108 20.19 16.87 8.92
N ASP A 109 20.78 17.10 10.10
CA ASP A 109 21.58 18.29 10.44
C ASP A 109 22.98 17.85 10.90
N GLY A 110 23.92 17.81 9.95
CA GLY A 110 25.27 17.27 10.19
C GLY A 110 25.22 15.77 10.47
N GLU A 111 25.51 15.38 11.72
CA GLU A 111 25.45 13.98 12.19
C GLU A 111 24.17 13.68 12.98
N ARG A 112 23.25 14.65 13.10
CA ARG A 112 22.00 14.50 13.87
C ARG A 112 20.84 14.26 12.93
N GLU A 113 19.98 13.32 13.32
CA GLU A 113 18.76 12.96 12.59
C GLU A 113 17.53 13.41 13.37
N SER A 114 16.44 13.70 12.65
CA SER A 114 15.12 13.92 13.24
C SER A 114 14.40 12.59 13.50
N GLU A 115 13.28 12.66 14.20
CA GLU A 115 12.24 11.62 14.07
C GLU A 115 11.84 11.46 12.61
N ALA A 116 11.47 10.24 12.20
CA ALA A 116 10.99 9.96 10.86
C ALA A 116 9.58 10.50 10.60
N SER A 117 9.25 10.73 9.33
CA SER A 117 7.87 10.95 8.87
C SER A 117 6.96 9.77 9.25
N GLU A 118 5.65 9.97 9.09
CA GLU A 118 4.74 8.82 9.04
C GLU A 118 5.12 7.91 7.85
N ILE A 119 4.69 6.65 7.93
CA ILE A 119 4.87 5.71 6.81
C ILE A 119 3.86 6.09 5.74
N GLU A 120 4.37 6.32 4.54
CA GLU A 120 3.54 6.46 3.34
C GLU A 120 3.52 5.12 2.61
N GLU A 121 2.32 4.58 2.36
CA GLU A 121 2.09 3.38 1.56
C GLU A 121 1.73 3.79 0.13
N VAL A 122 2.42 3.26 -0.88
CA VAL A 122 2.17 3.62 -2.28
C VAL A 122 2.28 2.42 -3.22
N VAL A 123 1.35 2.38 -4.17
CA VAL A 123 1.36 1.45 -5.31
C VAL A 123 1.60 2.22 -6.60
N ALA A 124 2.78 2.05 -7.20
CA ALA A 124 3.15 2.72 -8.45
C ALA A 124 2.52 2.10 -9.72
N ARG A 125 1.83 0.97 -9.57
CA ARG A 125 1.20 0.20 -10.64
C ARG A 125 0.18 0.98 -11.48
N TYR A 126 -0.54 1.89 -10.82
CA TYR A 126 -1.79 2.42 -11.32
C TYR A 126 -1.68 3.89 -11.70
N GLU A 127 -2.21 4.22 -12.88
CA GLU A 127 -2.37 5.60 -13.38
C GLU A 127 -3.85 5.91 -13.55
N PRO A 128 -4.52 6.44 -12.51
CA PRO A 128 -5.92 6.82 -12.61
C PRO A 128 -6.11 8.03 -13.55
N ASN A 129 -7.15 7.98 -14.37
CA ASN A 129 -7.58 9.08 -15.24
C ASN A 129 -9.11 9.11 -15.29
N GLY A 130 -9.71 9.91 -14.41
CA GLY A 130 -11.15 9.97 -14.21
C GLY A 130 -11.73 8.58 -13.92
N ALA A 131 -12.70 8.17 -14.74
CA ALA A 131 -13.44 6.90 -14.60
C ALA A 131 -12.64 5.63 -14.95
N VAL A 132 -11.41 5.75 -15.46
CA VAL A 132 -10.56 4.61 -15.85
C VAL A 132 -9.22 4.67 -15.13
N VAL A 133 -8.55 3.52 -15.07
CA VAL A 133 -7.17 3.43 -14.60
C VAL A 133 -6.36 2.58 -15.56
N LEU A 134 -5.18 3.06 -15.94
CA LEU A 134 -4.18 2.26 -16.62
C LEU A 134 -3.36 1.48 -15.58
N ASP A 135 -3.35 0.17 -15.73
CA ASP A 135 -2.50 -0.75 -15.00
C ASP A 135 -1.21 -0.96 -15.81
N LEU A 136 -0.13 -0.34 -15.34
CA LEU A 136 1.17 -0.36 -16.01
C LEU A 136 1.83 -1.74 -15.96
N ALA A 137 1.55 -2.54 -14.92
CA ALA A 137 2.17 -3.84 -14.74
C ALA A 137 1.59 -4.89 -15.70
N ASP A 138 0.27 -4.89 -15.88
CA ASP A 138 -0.43 -5.86 -16.73
C ASP A 138 -0.79 -5.31 -18.12
N ARG A 139 -0.54 -4.02 -18.36
CA ARG A 139 -0.89 -3.28 -19.59
C ARG A 139 -2.38 -3.39 -19.93
N LEU A 140 -3.21 -3.22 -18.91
CA LEU A 140 -4.66 -3.25 -19.00
C LEU A 140 -5.24 -1.89 -18.62
N ILE A 141 -6.39 -1.55 -19.19
CA ILE A 141 -7.18 -0.39 -18.75
C ILE A 141 -8.44 -0.92 -18.08
N TRP A 142 -8.63 -0.54 -16.82
CA TRP A 142 -9.77 -0.93 -16.01
C TRP A 142 -10.78 0.19 -15.90
N ALA A 143 -12.06 -0.15 -15.94
CA ALA A 143 -13.10 0.72 -15.40
C ALA A 143 -12.96 0.76 -13.87
N ARG A 144 -12.93 1.96 -13.27
CA ARG A 144 -12.84 2.13 -11.80
C ARG A 144 -14.14 1.81 -11.09
N CYS A 145 -15.27 1.98 -11.76
CA CYS A 145 -16.59 1.57 -11.26
C CYS A 145 -17.05 0.25 -11.86
N GLY A 146 -17.86 -0.49 -11.11
CA GLY A 146 -18.60 -1.63 -11.65
C GLY A 146 -19.80 -1.18 -12.48
N ILE A 147 -20.35 -2.10 -13.27
CA ILE A 147 -21.55 -1.79 -14.08
C ILE A 147 -22.72 -1.41 -13.16
N GLY A 148 -23.47 -0.37 -13.54
CA GLY A 148 -24.58 0.21 -12.76
C GLY A 148 -24.20 1.46 -11.98
N GLN A 149 -22.90 1.65 -11.75
CA GLN A 149 -22.36 2.81 -11.05
C GLN A 149 -21.81 3.84 -12.04
N SER A 150 -21.66 5.07 -11.57
CA SER A 150 -21.04 6.18 -12.32
C SER A 150 -19.88 6.75 -11.53
N TRP A 151 -18.85 7.22 -12.24
CA TRP A 151 -17.71 7.88 -11.62
C TRP A 151 -18.05 9.32 -11.25
N ASN A 152 -17.82 9.70 -10.00
CA ASN A 152 -17.89 11.06 -9.51
C ASN A 152 -16.46 11.65 -9.46
N GLU A 153 -16.20 12.59 -10.37
CA GLU A 153 -14.90 13.28 -10.50
C GLU A 153 -14.59 14.21 -9.32
N LEU A 154 -15.60 14.74 -8.62
CA LEU A 154 -15.39 15.67 -7.51
C LEU A 154 -14.88 14.95 -6.27
N ASP A 155 -15.47 13.79 -5.98
CA ASP A 155 -15.18 13.02 -4.76
C ASP A 155 -14.20 11.86 -5.01
N ASN A 156 -13.72 11.69 -6.25
CA ASN A 156 -12.89 10.57 -6.68
C ASN A 156 -13.45 9.21 -6.25
N THR A 157 -14.75 9.00 -6.46
CA THR A 157 -15.44 7.78 -6.03
C THR A 157 -16.48 7.31 -7.04
N CYS A 158 -16.99 6.10 -6.83
CA CYS A 158 -18.12 5.59 -7.59
C CYS A 158 -19.42 5.94 -6.86
N GLU A 159 -20.50 6.15 -7.62
CA GLU A 159 -21.83 6.43 -7.09
C GLU A 159 -22.89 5.51 -7.71
N GLY A 160 -23.95 5.25 -6.94
CA GLY A 160 -25.03 4.35 -7.32
C GLY A 160 -24.77 2.90 -6.97
N ASP A 161 -25.74 2.04 -7.31
CA ASP A 161 -25.70 0.62 -7.00
C ASP A 161 -25.13 -0.22 -8.15
N LEU A 162 -24.44 -1.30 -7.80
CA LEU A 162 -24.02 -2.29 -8.78
C LEU A 162 -25.24 -2.95 -9.44
N THR A 163 -25.23 -2.99 -10.78
CA THR A 163 -26.15 -3.83 -11.55
C THR A 163 -25.58 -5.23 -11.65
N LEU A 164 -26.22 -6.18 -10.97
CA LEU A 164 -25.84 -7.58 -11.07
C LEU A 164 -26.28 -8.17 -12.40
N MET A 165 -25.39 -8.91 -13.06
CA MET A 165 -25.65 -9.48 -14.37
C MET A 165 -25.32 -10.96 -14.43
N THR A 166 -26.16 -11.71 -15.15
CA THR A 166 -25.83 -13.06 -15.65
C THR A 166 -24.70 -12.96 -16.67
N HIS A 167 -24.03 -14.06 -17.03
CA HIS A 167 -23.02 -13.99 -18.09
C HIS A 167 -23.65 -13.57 -19.43
N VAL A 168 -24.85 -14.09 -19.72
CA VAL A 168 -25.58 -13.74 -20.95
C VAL A 168 -25.91 -12.25 -21.01
N ASP A 169 -26.36 -11.65 -19.90
CA ASP A 169 -26.69 -10.23 -19.88
C ASP A 169 -25.45 -9.34 -19.91
N ALA A 170 -24.35 -9.75 -19.25
CA ALA A 170 -23.07 -9.06 -19.37
C ALA A 170 -22.55 -9.07 -20.82
N MET A 171 -22.66 -10.21 -21.53
CA MET A 171 -22.27 -10.28 -22.94
C MET A 171 -23.15 -9.42 -23.84
N LYS A 172 -24.47 -9.35 -23.59
CA LYS A 172 -25.37 -8.43 -24.32
C LYS A 172 -25.00 -6.97 -24.06
N TYR A 173 -24.71 -6.62 -22.82
CA TYR A 173 -24.26 -5.27 -22.44
C TYR A 173 -22.99 -4.89 -23.21
N LEU A 174 -22.00 -5.80 -23.25
CA LEU A 174 -20.75 -5.58 -23.98
C LEU A 174 -20.94 -5.43 -25.48
N ILE A 175 -21.87 -6.15 -26.12
CA ILE A 175 -22.20 -5.96 -27.54
C ILE A 175 -22.75 -4.55 -27.81
N ALA A 176 -23.50 -4.00 -26.86
CA ALA A 176 -24.05 -2.64 -26.95
C ALA A 176 -23.04 -1.56 -26.52
N THR A 177 -21.88 -1.94 -25.98
CA THR A 177 -20.88 -1.03 -25.43
C THR A 177 -19.70 -0.91 -26.40
N GLU A 178 -19.45 0.30 -26.88
CA GLU A 178 -18.29 0.59 -27.73
C GLU A 178 -17.00 0.75 -26.90
N GLY A 179 -15.83 0.74 -27.56
CA GLY A 179 -14.56 1.08 -26.90
C GLY A 179 -13.72 -0.11 -26.41
N GLY A 180 -14.05 -1.33 -26.87
CA GLY A 180 -13.21 -2.53 -26.67
C GLY A 180 -13.29 -3.16 -25.28
N TRP A 181 -14.29 -2.79 -24.48
CA TRP A 181 -14.50 -3.36 -23.16
C TRP A 181 -14.85 -4.86 -23.24
N ARG A 182 -14.35 -5.61 -22.27
CA ARG A 182 -14.61 -7.04 -22.11
C ARG A 182 -14.72 -7.43 -20.64
N LEU A 183 -15.22 -8.63 -20.41
CA LEU A 183 -15.07 -9.30 -19.12
C LEU A 183 -13.60 -9.67 -18.92
N PRO A 184 -13.02 -9.43 -17.74
CA PRO A 184 -11.68 -9.91 -17.42
C PRO A 184 -11.66 -11.44 -17.37
N THR A 185 -10.52 -12.04 -17.68
CA THR A 185 -10.24 -13.42 -17.30
C THR A 185 -10.12 -13.52 -15.77
N ARG A 186 -10.14 -14.74 -15.23
CA ARG A 186 -9.90 -14.97 -13.81
C ARG A 186 -8.57 -14.39 -13.36
N ASP A 187 -7.51 -14.65 -14.12
CA ASP A 187 -6.15 -14.28 -13.72
C ASP A 187 -5.97 -12.76 -13.72
N GLU A 188 -6.57 -12.05 -14.69
CA GLU A 188 -6.60 -10.58 -14.71
C GLU A 188 -7.37 -10.00 -13.51
N LEU A 189 -8.55 -10.53 -13.21
CA LEU A 189 -9.38 -10.01 -12.11
C LEU A 189 -8.79 -10.34 -10.74
N MET A 190 -8.17 -11.52 -10.62
CA MET A 190 -7.40 -11.92 -9.44
C MET A 190 -6.21 -10.99 -9.22
N GLY A 191 -5.54 -10.52 -10.29
CA GLY A 191 -4.42 -9.58 -10.17
C GLY A 191 -4.79 -8.23 -9.52
N LEU A 192 -6.09 -7.90 -9.41
CA LEU A 192 -6.57 -6.73 -8.66
C LEU A 192 -6.80 -7.00 -7.16
N VAL A 193 -6.79 -8.27 -6.73
CA VAL A 193 -6.98 -8.63 -5.33
C VAL A 193 -5.80 -8.08 -4.54
N TYR A 194 -6.11 -7.20 -3.58
CA TYR A 194 -5.17 -6.55 -2.70
C TYR A 194 -5.27 -7.13 -1.29
N CYS A 195 -4.17 -7.63 -0.72
CA CYS A 195 -4.12 -8.16 0.63
C CYS A 195 -3.37 -7.17 1.55
N PRO A 196 -4.05 -6.40 2.41
CA PRO A 196 -3.42 -5.40 3.29
C PRO A 196 -2.42 -6.00 4.29
N THR A 197 -2.53 -7.30 4.56
CA THR A 197 -1.57 -8.03 5.39
C THR A 197 -0.21 -8.20 4.72
N GLY A 198 -0.15 -8.14 3.39
CA GLY A 198 0.97 -8.61 2.58
C GLY A 198 1.05 -10.14 2.47
N VAL A 199 0.01 -10.87 2.89
CA VAL A 199 0.00 -12.34 2.93
C VAL A 199 -1.11 -12.91 2.02
N PRO A 200 -0.79 -13.80 1.05
CA PRO A 200 0.55 -14.32 0.74
C PRO A 200 1.47 -13.32 0.03
N SER A 201 0.88 -12.29 -0.57
CA SER A 201 1.52 -11.14 -1.20
C SER A 201 0.51 -9.99 -1.21
N TYR A 202 0.96 -8.75 -1.42
CA TYR A 202 0.03 -7.62 -1.52
C TYR A 202 -0.90 -7.70 -2.72
N PHE A 203 -0.41 -8.15 -3.87
CA PHE A 203 -1.24 -8.51 -5.02
C PHE A 203 -1.08 -9.98 -5.33
N LEU A 204 -2.19 -10.70 -5.43
CA LEU A 204 -2.16 -12.13 -5.70
C LEU A 204 -1.47 -12.44 -7.03
N THR A 205 -0.71 -13.53 -7.04
CA THR A 205 0.05 -13.98 -8.23
C THR A 205 -0.43 -15.32 -8.74
N GLU A 206 -1.01 -16.15 -7.88
CA GLU A 206 -1.50 -17.48 -8.21
C GLU A 206 -3.00 -17.62 -7.89
N VAL A 207 -3.72 -18.36 -8.73
CA VAL A 207 -5.20 -18.47 -8.67
C VAL A 207 -5.71 -19.37 -7.55
N GLU A 208 -4.82 -20.09 -6.89
CA GLU A 208 -5.10 -20.87 -5.69
C GLU A 208 -4.92 -20.05 -4.41
N GLU A 209 -4.33 -18.85 -4.51
CA GLU A 209 -4.10 -17.97 -3.37
C GLU A 209 -5.38 -17.24 -2.94
N SER A 210 -5.40 -16.90 -1.65
CA SER A 210 -6.38 -16.03 -1.03
C SER A 210 -5.69 -15.20 0.04
N CYS A 211 -6.17 -13.98 0.27
CA CYS A 211 -5.65 -13.15 1.36
C CYS A 211 -5.81 -13.84 2.71
N ASP A 212 -4.89 -13.55 3.64
CA ASP A 212 -5.05 -13.99 5.02
C ASP A 212 -6.33 -13.41 5.65
N SER A 213 -6.94 -14.21 6.53
CA SER A 213 -8.22 -13.93 7.15
C SER A 213 -8.12 -13.11 8.44
N SER A 214 -6.95 -12.57 8.80
CA SER A 214 -6.82 -11.68 9.96
C SER A 214 -7.60 -10.37 9.77
N ASP A 215 -7.71 -9.90 8.54
CA ASP A 215 -8.27 -8.58 8.20
C ASP A 215 -9.68 -8.76 7.62
N LYS A 216 -10.63 -9.22 8.45
CA LYS A 216 -11.96 -9.69 7.99
C LYS A 216 -12.90 -8.59 7.49
N ASP A 217 -12.60 -7.34 7.79
CA ASP A 217 -13.52 -6.22 7.57
C ASP A 217 -13.14 -5.32 6.38
N ASP A 218 -12.01 -5.60 5.72
CA ASP A 218 -11.49 -4.79 4.62
C ASP A 218 -11.69 -5.45 3.26
N TRP A 219 -12.23 -4.68 2.32
CA TRP A 219 -12.28 -5.06 0.91
C TRP A 219 -10.87 -5.33 0.38
N LYS A 220 -10.68 -6.49 -0.25
CA LYS A 220 -9.43 -6.98 -0.83
C LYS A 220 -9.20 -6.42 -2.23
N ILE A 221 -9.29 -5.10 -2.36
CA ILE A 221 -8.99 -4.35 -3.59
C ILE A 221 -8.36 -3.01 -3.19
N TYR A 222 -7.44 -2.50 -3.99
CA TYR A 222 -6.72 -1.27 -3.66
C TYR A 222 -7.65 -0.04 -3.79
N GLU A 223 -8.26 0.34 -2.67
CA GLU A 223 -9.33 1.34 -2.55
C GLU A 223 -8.99 2.72 -3.15
N PRO A 224 -7.76 3.27 -3.00
CA PRO A 224 -7.41 4.57 -3.58
C PRO A 224 -7.63 4.65 -5.10
N VAL A 225 -7.53 3.51 -5.79
CA VAL A 225 -7.72 3.40 -7.23
C VAL A 225 -9.09 2.81 -7.57
N PHE A 226 -9.58 1.87 -6.77
CA PHE A 226 -10.84 1.18 -7.00
C PHE A 226 -11.79 1.38 -5.80
N PRO A 227 -12.36 2.58 -5.63
CA PRO A 227 -13.25 2.86 -4.51
C PRO A 227 -14.51 2.02 -4.62
N MET A 228 -14.90 1.35 -3.53
CA MET A 228 -16.08 0.49 -3.49
C MET A 228 -17.26 1.17 -2.79
N VAL A 229 -18.42 1.13 -3.45
CA VAL A 229 -19.73 1.59 -2.94
C VAL A 229 -20.80 0.55 -3.24
N GLY A 230 -20.56 -0.72 -2.90
CA GLY A 230 -21.55 -1.78 -3.07
C GLY A 230 -21.37 -2.93 -2.06
N SER A 231 -22.46 -3.57 -1.67
CA SER A 231 -22.48 -4.66 -0.67
C SER A 231 -22.09 -6.04 -1.24
N TYR A 232 -21.62 -6.12 -2.48
CA TYR A 232 -21.41 -7.39 -3.18
C TYR A 232 -19.94 -7.79 -3.21
N SER A 233 -19.68 -9.02 -2.80
CA SER A 233 -18.34 -9.57 -2.67
C SER A 233 -17.76 -10.17 -3.93
N VAL A 234 -18.59 -10.64 -4.88
CA VAL A 234 -18.14 -11.51 -5.97
C VAL A 234 -18.35 -10.87 -7.35
N TYR A 235 -17.32 -10.98 -8.19
CA TYR A 235 -17.28 -10.41 -9.53
C TYR A 235 -17.09 -11.48 -10.60
N ARG A 236 -17.76 -11.26 -11.75
CA ARG A 236 -17.77 -12.17 -12.89
C ARG A 236 -16.46 -12.12 -13.69
N THR A 237 -16.05 -13.27 -14.20
CA THR A 237 -14.98 -13.40 -15.19
C THR A 237 -15.49 -14.01 -16.50
N SER A 238 -14.67 -13.96 -17.55
CA SER A 238 -14.87 -14.68 -18.81
C SER A 238 -14.39 -16.14 -18.76
N THR A 239 -13.63 -16.52 -17.73
CA THR A 239 -13.01 -17.85 -17.62
C THR A 239 -14.05 -18.92 -17.31
N ARG A 240 -14.24 -19.86 -18.23
CA ARG A 240 -15.15 -21.00 -18.06
C ARG A 240 -14.57 -22.05 -17.11
N TRP A 241 -15.45 -22.68 -16.34
CA TRP A 241 -15.16 -23.88 -15.57
C TRP A 241 -15.97 -25.05 -16.14
N HIS A 242 -15.30 -26.15 -16.44
CA HIS A 242 -15.97 -27.34 -16.97
C HIS A 242 -16.19 -28.37 -15.87
N VAL A 243 -17.45 -28.76 -15.66
CA VAL A 243 -17.80 -29.85 -14.75
C VAL A 243 -18.23 -31.05 -15.60
N GLN A 244 -17.46 -32.13 -15.49
CA GLN A 244 -17.70 -33.34 -16.27
C GLN A 244 -19.10 -33.91 -15.97
N GLY A 245 -19.87 -34.21 -17.02
CA GLY A 245 -21.21 -34.78 -16.89
C GLY A 245 -22.32 -33.78 -16.56
N VAL A 246 -22.01 -32.47 -16.49
CA VAL A 246 -23.01 -31.43 -16.22
C VAL A 246 -23.24 -30.58 -17.47
N ASN A 247 -24.49 -30.46 -17.92
CA ASN A 247 -24.89 -29.66 -19.09
C ASN A 247 -25.14 -28.18 -18.75
N GLN A 248 -24.61 -27.70 -17.64
CA GLN A 248 -24.74 -26.33 -17.17
C GLN A 248 -23.40 -25.61 -17.36
N LEU A 249 -23.45 -24.33 -17.72
CA LEU A 249 -22.26 -23.50 -17.84
C LEU A 249 -21.84 -23.00 -16.46
N PHE A 250 -20.54 -23.09 -16.18
CA PHE A 250 -19.93 -22.49 -14.99
C PHE A 250 -18.86 -21.50 -15.41
N PHE A 251 -18.72 -20.45 -14.61
CA PHE A 251 -17.69 -19.43 -14.76
C PHE A 251 -16.93 -19.27 -13.46
N ARG A 252 -15.65 -18.95 -13.58
CA ARG A 252 -14.84 -18.51 -12.46
C ARG A 252 -15.26 -17.12 -12.02
N GLN A 253 -15.11 -16.86 -10.74
CA GLN A 253 -15.44 -15.59 -10.12
C GLN A 253 -14.33 -15.22 -9.14
N VAL A 254 -14.21 -13.93 -8.83
CA VAL A 254 -13.24 -13.41 -7.85
C VAL A 254 -14.00 -12.66 -6.77
N GLY A 255 -13.70 -13.00 -5.52
CA GLY A 255 -14.24 -12.38 -4.32
C GLY A 255 -13.30 -11.29 -3.81
N PHE A 256 -13.78 -10.05 -3.71
CA PHE A 256 -13.04 -8.95 -3.08
C PHE A 256 -13.38 -8.77 -1.60
N LEU A 257 -14.25 -9.59 -1.01
CA LEU A 257 -14.46 -9.55 0.45
C LEU A 257 -13.42 -10.39 1.19
N ASP A 258 -13.12 -11.56 0.66
CA ASP A 258 -12.18 -12.54 1.23
C ASP A 258 -10.91 -12.72 0.39
N GLY A 259 -10.81 -12.03 -0.75
CA GLY A 259 -9.68 -12.15 -1.68
C GLY A 259 -9.62 -13.52 -2.35
N ASN A 260 -10.74 -14.24 -2.44
CA ASN A 260 -10.77 -15.60 -2.98
C ASN A 260 -11.01 -15.58 -4.50
N SER A 261 -10.02 -16.06 -5.27
CA SER A 261 -10.10 -16.15 -6.73
C SER A 261 -10.51 -17.53 -7.27
N ASN A 262 -10.71 -18.51 -6.38
CA ASN A 262 -11.06 -19.89 -6.73
C ASN A 262 -12.57 -20.17 -6.60
N ILE A 263 -13.41 -19.16 -6.86
CA ILE A 263 -14.86 -19.29 -6.83
C ILE A 263 -15.34 -19.79 -8.19
N SER A 264 -16.34 -20.68 -8.20
CA SER A 264 -17.04 -21.07 -9.41
C SER A 264 -18.55 -21.08 -9.16
N ALA A 265 -19.31 -20.52 -10.07
CA ALA A 265 -20.77 -20.50 -10.01
C ALA A 265 -21.36 -20.88 -11.35
N ASN A 266 -22.54 -21.48 -11.29
CA ASN A 266 -23.31 -21.80 -12.48
C ASN A 266 -24.06 -20.59 -13.03
N GLU A 267 -24.30 -20.59 -14.34
CA GLU A 267 -25.33 -19.73 -14.93
C GLU A 267 -26.74 -20.23 -14.56
N PRO A 268 -27.72 -19.34 -14.30
CA PRO A 268 -27.70 -17.89 -14.56
C PRO A 268 -27.52 -17.03 -13.29
N VAL A 269 -26.63 -17.39 -12.35
CA VAL A 269 -26.43 -16.58 -11.13
C VAL A 269 -25.91 -15.19 -11.49
N ALA A 270 -26.62 -14.12 -11.13
CA ALA A 270 -26.21 -12.75 -11.37
C ALA A 270 -25.24 -12.24 -10.29
N VAL A 271 -24.14 -11.62 -10.69
CA VAL A 271 -23.10 -11.07 -9.79
C VAL A 271 -22.57 -9.74 -10.35
N ALA A 272 -21.72 -9.06 -9.59
CA ALA A 272 -21.12 -7.80 -10.02
C ALA A 272 -20.21 -8.00 -11.24
N VAL A 273 -20.06 -6.95 -12.04
CA VAL A 273 -19.21 -6.95 -13.23
C VAL A 273 -18.33 -5.71 -13.23
N ARG A 274 -17.02 -5.93 -13.40
CA ARG A 274 -16.02 -4.91 -13.68
C ARG A 274 -15.46 -5.15 -15.07
N LEU A 275 -15.24 -4.07 -15.81
CA LEU A 275 -14.79 -4.14 -17.19
C LEU A 275 -13.30 -3.84 -17.30
N VAL A 276 -12.67 -4.52 -18.25
CA VAL A 276 -11.28 -4.32 -18.64
C VAL A 276 -11.20 -4.19 -20.15
N LYS A 277 -10.15 -3.54 -20.65
CA LYS A 277 -9.75 -3.58 -22.06
C LYS A 277 -8.23 -3.58 -22.17
N ASP A 278 -7.74 -4.06 -23.29
CA ASP A 278 -6.30 -4.10 -23.56
C ASP A 278 -5.75 -2.69 -23.82
N ASN A 279 -4.54 -2.39 -23.33
CA ASN A 279 -3.80 -1.19 -23.70
C ASN A 279 -2.97 -1.48 -24.96
N SER A 280 -3.55 -1.19 -26.13
CA SER A 280 -2.94 -1.41 -27.45
C SER A 280 -1.75 -0.50 -27.72
#